data_AF-A0A6I9PZ26-F1
#
_entry.id   AF-A0A6I9PZ26-F1
#
_cell.length_a   1.000
_cell.length_b   1.000
_cell.length_c   1.000
_cell.angle_alpha   90.00
_cell.angle_beta   90.00
_cell.angle_gamma   90.00
#
_symmetry.space_group_name_H-M   'P 1'
#
loop_
_entity.id
_entity.type
_entity.pdbx_description
1 polymer ?
#
loop_
_entity_poly.entity_id
_entity_poly.type
_entity_poly.pdbx_seq_one_letter_code
_entity_poly.pdbx_strand_id
1 'polypeptide(L)'
;MLLYIKLILWLYCLCEAASATTPNALSIIAPVTGSLSGKVNLPCFFSNIPTSAPLISADGIAVPSEDYLRIKWTKIVGDVESTVLVAQHGVIKIGTVYKNRVSVPSHPEDVGDASLTMVKLRASDAGTYRCEVIYGIEDTQDTVNLDVDGVVFHYRESTSRYTLDYQKAVETCQNVGASIATYGQLKAAYEDGFDQCDAGWISDQTVRYPITMPRKGCFGHLKTKPGIRSYGTRKATDTFDVFCFVDKLDGEVFYAPVTRKMTLKEASAECRNRKAVLASPGQLHAAWRQGLDRCDYGWLSDGSVRHPVAVPRLQCGGGLLGVRTMYRYRNQTGFPEPTRKLGAYCFKEHLPPTPPPQQEPLIQRNREHWYGNNSSPQDIPLIALYEVNQTSVERGVGHHNRTAAGTTYTVYRNHSQTKPDS
;
A
#
# COMPACT_ATOMS: atom_id res chain seq x y z
N MET A 1 53.04 -39.55 -31.27
CA MET A 1 52.60 -38.41 -30.43
C MET A 1 51.75 -37.34 -31.14
N LEU A 2 51.64 -37.31 -32.48
CA LEU A 2 50.80 -36.32 -33.19
C LEU A 2 49.38 -36.81 -33.57
N LEU A 3 49.10 -38.11 -33.43
CA LEU A 3 47.76 -38.69 -33.70
C LEU A 3 46.85 -38.71 -32.46
N TYR A 4 47.41 -38.67 -31.25
CA TYR A 4 46.64 -38.59 -30.01
C TYR A 4 46.14 -37.17 -29.68
N ILE A 5 46.72 -36.14 -30.28
CA ILE A 5 46.32 -34.74 -30.05
C ILE A 5 45.08 -34.38 -30.90
N LYS A 6 44.90 -35.02 -32.07
CA LYS A 6 43.70 -34.81 -32.91
C LYS A 6 42.44 -35.49 -32.39
N LEU A 7 42.55 -36.59 -31.65
CA LEU A 7 41.38 -37.22 -31.01
C LEU A 7 40.87 -36.42 -29.80
N ILE A 8 41.76 -35.75 -29.05
CA ILE A 8 41.39 -34.94 -27.89
C ILE A 8 40.72 -33.62 -28.33
N LEU A 9 41.16 -33.04 -29.45
CA LEU A 9 40.53 -31.84 -30.04
C LEU A 9 39.17 -32.11 -30.72
N TRP A 10 38.86 -33.36 -31.09
CA TRP A 10 37.54 -33.75 -31.59
C TRP A 10 36.54 -34.05 -30.46
N LEU A 11 37.01 -34.55 -29.31
CA LEU A 11 36.20 -34.74 -28.11
C LEU A 11 35.89 -33.42 -27.37
N TYR A 12 36.72 -32.38 -27.54
CA TYR A 12 36.41 -31.03 -27.05
C TYR A 12 35.41 -30.26 -27.93
N CYS A 13 35.22 -30.66 -29.20
CA CYS A 13 34.33 -29.96 -30.13
C CYS A 13 32.90 -30.56 -30.20
N LEU A 14 32.65 -31.67 -29.50
CA LEU A 14 31.32 -32.29 -29.37
C LEU A 14 30.68 -32.07 -27.97
N CYS A 15 31.31 -31.26 -27.11
CA CYS A 15 30.77 -30.89 -25.80
C CYS A 15 30.22 -29.44 -25.73
N GLU A 16 30.19 -28.71 -26.85
CA GLU A 16 29.60 -27.36 -26.95
C GLU A 16 28.22 -27.33 -27.65
N ALA A 17 27.57 -28.49 -27.83
CA ALA A 17 26.20 -28.58 -28.36
C ALA A 17 25.18 -29.11 -27.35
N ALA A 18 25.47 -29.00 -26.05
CA ALA A 18 24.46 -29.07 -25.01
C ALA A 18 24.23 -27.64 -24.51
N SER A 19 23.51 -26.84 -25.31
CA SER A 19 22.78 -25.71 -24.76
C SER A 19 21.82 -26.30 -23.72
N ALA A 20 22.25 -26.26 -22.45
CA ALA A 20 21.34 -26.41 -21.34
C ALA A 20 20.32 -25.30 -21.50
N THR A 21 19.18 -25.65 -22.10
CA THR A 21 17.93 -24.94 -21.94
C THR A 21 17.81 -24.68 -20.46
N THR A 22 17.98 -23.41 -20.08
CA THR A 22 17.58 -22.91 -18.78
C THR A 22 16.20 -23.48 -18.51
N PRO A 23 16.01 -24.33 -17.48
CA PRO A 23 14.66 -24.67 -17.09
C PRO A 23 14.01 -23.34 -16.76
N ASN A 24 12.90 -23.07 -17.44
CA ASN A 24 11.96 -21.98 -17.24
C ASN A 24 12.40 -21.05 -16.11
N ALA A 25 12.72 -19.79 -16.44
CA ALA A 25 12.56 -18.75 -15.44
C ALA A 25 11.15 -18.93 -14.89
N LEU A 26 11.04 -19.53 -13.69
CA LEU A 26 9.83 -19.52 -12.91
C LEU A 26 9.46 -18.05 -12.93
N SER A 27 8.34 -17.72 -13.58
CA SER A 27 7.78 -16.39 -13.40
C SER A 27 7.73 -16.23 -11.90
N ILE A 28 8.55 -15.34 -11.35
CA ILE A 28 8.43 -14.98 -9.96
C ILE A 28 7.09 -14.27 -9.94
N ILE A 29 6.02 -15.03 -9.66
CA ILE A 29 4.67 -14.49 -9.54
C ILE A 29 4.82 -13.42 -8.48
N ALA A 30 4.66 -12.16 -8.90
CA ALA A 30 4.79 -11.04 -7.99
C ALA A 30 3.83 -11.27 -6.81
N PRO A 31 4.28 -11.03 -5.57
CA PRO A 31 3.42 -11.22 -4.42
C PRO A 31 2.16 -10.36 -4.58
N VAL A 32 1.02 -10.90 -4.18
CA VAL A 32 -0.22 -10.14 -4.11
C VAL A 32 -0.02 -9.10 -3.01
N THR A 33 -0.22 -7.82 -3.32
CA THR A 33 -0.05 -6.74 -2.35
C THR A 33 -1.39 -6.23 -1.86
N GLY A 34 -1.54 -6.09 -0.54
CA GLY A 34 -2.66 -5.41 0.10
C GLY A 34 -2.19 -4.25 0.97
N SER A 35 -3.09 -3.30 1.24
CA SER A 35 -2.82 -2.18 2.16
C SER A 35 -3.40 -2.48 3.56
N LEU A 36 -2.75 -1.99 4.61
CA LEU A 36 -3.20 -2.10 6.00
C LEU A 36 -4.67 -1.66 6.16
N SER A 37 -5.46 -2.48 6.86
CA SER A 37 -6.93 -2.35 7.00
C SER A 37 -7.73 -2.52 5.70
N GLY A 38 -7.07 -2.79 4.58
CA GLY A 38 -7.67 -2.98 3.26
C GLY A 38 -8.27 -4.37 3.05
N LYS A 39 -8.58 -4.66 1.78
CA LYS A 39 -9.08 -5.94 1.27
C LYS A 39 -8.12 -6.48 0.22
N VAL A 40 -7.93 -7.80 0.20
CA VAL A 40 -7.17 -8.51 -0.83
C VAL A 40 -7.90 -9.80 -1.22
N ASN A 41 -7.64 -10.28 -2.43
CA ASN A 41 -8.07 -11.60 -2.89
C ASN A 41 -6.84 -12.42 -3.25
N LEU A 42 -6.65 -13.57 -2.62
CA LEU A 42 -5.59 -14.51 -2.96
C LEU A 42 -6.14 -15.50 -3.99
N PRO A 43 -5.63 -15.51 -5.23
CA PRO A 43 -6.18 -16.33 -6.29
C PRO A 43 -6.00 -17.81 -5.99
N CYS A 44 -7.01 -18.61 -6.28
CA CYS A 44 -6.93 -20.06 -6.34
C CYS A 44 -8.03 -20.58 -7.25
N PHE A 45 -7.65 -21.22 -8.34
CA PHE A 45 -8.58 -21.73 -9.35
C PHE A 45 -8.40 -23.23 -9.50
N PHE A 46 -9.49 -23.94 -9.77
CA PHE A 46 -9.50 -25.38 -9.96
C PHE A 46 -10.35 -25.76 -11.17
N SER A 47 -10.08 -26.93 -11.75
CA SER A 47 -10.90 -27.47 -12.83
C SER A 47 -12.22 -27.96 -12.25
N ASN A 48 -13.34 -27.43 -12.76
CA ASN A 48 -14.68 -27.90 -12.41
C ASN A 48 -15.25 -28.88 -13.44
N ILE A 49 -14.41 -29.40 -14.33
CA ILE A 49 -14.79 -30.43 -15.31
C ILE A 49 -15.12 -31.71 -14.54
N PRO A 50 -16.29 -32.34 -14.76
CA PRO A 50 -16.64 -33.58 -14.07
C PRO A 50 -15.66 -34.70 -14.43
N THR A 51 -14.87 -35.15 -13.47
CA THR A 51 -13.92 -36.25 -13.65
C THR A 51 -14.61 -37.62 -13.50
N SER A 52 -15.79 -37.65 -12.89
CA SER A 52 -16.64 -38.82 -12.69
C SER A 52 -17.58 -39.03 -13.88
N ALA A 53 -17.60 -40.22 -14.50
CA ALA A 53 -18.73 -40.58 -15.36
C ALA A 53 -20.01 -40.60 -14.50
N PRO A 54 -21.15 -40.07 -14.98
CA PRO A 54 -22.40 -40.13 -14.22
C PRO A 54 -22.71 -41.59 -13.89
N LEU A 55 -22.90 -41.90 -12.61
CA LEU A 55 -23.25 -43.25 -12.17
C LEU A 55 -24.67 -43.53 -12.65
N ILE A 56 -24.84 -44.29 -13.73
CA ILE A 56 -26.17 -44.67 -14.22
C ILE A 56 -26.66 -45.83 -13.34
N SER A 57 -27.77 -45.63 -12.62
CA SER A 57 -28.42 -46.71 -11.88
C SER A 57 -28.95 -47.78 -12.84
N ALA A 58 -29.23 -48.99 -12.34
CA ALA A 58 -29.83 -50.07 -13.15
C ALA A 58 -31.17 -49.67 -13.82
N ASP A 59 -31.80 -48.59 -13.34
CA ASP A 59 -33.05 -48.02 -13.84
C ASP A 59 -32.86 -46.85 -14.82
N GLY A 60 -31.62 -46.58 -15.27
CA GLY A 60 -31.31 -45.52 -16.23
C GLY A 60 -31.29 -44.10 -15.65
N ILE A 61 -31.33 -43.96 -14.32
CA ILE A 61 -31.26 -42.66 -13.64
C ILE A 61 -29.78 -42.33 -13.39
N ALA A 62 -29.32 -41.18 -13.88
CA ALA A 62 -28.03 -40.63 -13.52
C ALA A 62 -28.04 -40.30 -12.02
N VAL A 63 -27.33 -41.09 -11.22
CA VAL A 63 -26.99 -40.78 -9.84
C VAL A 63 -25.87 -39.73 -9.92
N PRO A 64 -26.07 -38.53 -9.35
CA PRO A 64 -24.99 -37.56 -9.23
C PRO A 64 -23.83 -38.24 -8.49
N SER A 65 -22.63 -38.24 -9.04
CA SER A 65 -21.46 -38.46 -8.20
C SER A 65 -21.48 -37.36 -7.14
N GLU A 66 -21.35 -37.72 -5.87
CA GLU A 66 -21.09 -36.71 -4.85
C GLU A 66 -19.67 -36.20 -5.07
N ASP A 67 -19.51 -35.32 -6.05
CA ASP A 67 -18.28 -34.58 -6.27
C ASP A 67 -18.12 -33.66 -5.06
N TYR A 68 -17.43 -34.19 -4.04
CA TYR A 68 -17.24 -33.50 -2.78
C TYR A 68 -16.20 -32.39 -2.99
N LEU A 69 -16.63 -31.14 -2.86
CA LEU A 69 -15.73 -30.00 -2.85
C LEU A 69 -15.20 -29.75 -1.43
N ARG A 70 -13.88 -29.73 -1.31
CA ARG A 70 -13.18 -29.30 -0.10
C ARG A 70 -12.14 -28.25 -0.46
N ILE A 71 -12.28 -27.07 0.12
CA ILE A 71 -11.30 -25.98 0.00
C ILE A 71 -10.61 -25.81 1.35
N LYS A 72 -9.29 -25.86 1.38
CA LYS A 72 -8.47 -25.60 2.56
C LYS A 72 -7.43 -24.54 2.24
N TRP A 73 -7.44 -23.48 3.05
CA TRP A 73 -6.41 -22.45 3.04
C TRP A 73 -5.56 -22.55 4.30
N THR A 74 -4.24 -22.59 4.13
CA THR A 74 -3.26 -22.54 5.23
C THR A 74 -2.30 -21.38 5.03
N LYS A 75 -1.80 -20.83 6.14
CA LYS A 75 -0.66 -19.91 6.16
C LYS A 75 0.57 -20.69 6.57
N ILE A 76 1.64 -20.57 5.80
CA ILE A 76 2.91 -21.26 6.02
C ILE A 76 3.89 -20.27 6.67
N VAL A 77 4.44 -20.64 7.82
CA VAL A 77 5.48 -19.88 8.51
C VAL A 77 6.60 -20.85 8.89
N GLY A 78 7.71 -20.82 8.14
CA GLY A 78 8.71 -21.89 8.22
C GLY A 78 8.09 -23.23 7.87
N ASP A 79 8.26 -24.23 8.74
CA ASP A 79 7.68 -25.58 8.58
C ASP A 79 6.29 -25.73 9.23
N VAL A 80 5.72 -24.65 9.78
CA VAL A 80 4.43 -24.68 10.48
C VAL A 80 3.32 -24.17 9.57
N GLU A 81 2.33 -25.03 9.32
CA GLU A 81 1.09 -24.65 8.64
C GLU A 81 -0.02 -24.34 9.64
N SER A 82 -0.61 -23.15 9.54
CA SER A 82 -1.75 -22.72 10.34
C SER A 82 -3.00 -22.60 9.49
N THR A 83 -4.09 -23.24 9.90
CA THR A 83 -5.38 -23.18 9.19
C THR A 83 -5.94 -21.76 9.18
N VAL A 84 -6.21 -21.25 7.97
CA VAL A 84 -6.89 -19.98 7.75
C VAL A 84 -8.39 -20.22 7.64
N LEU A 85 -8.79 -21.10 6.73
CA LEU A 85 -10.18 -21.47 6.47
C LEU A 85 -10.25 -22.89 5.89
N VAL A 86 -11.29 -23.64 6.24
CA VAL A 86 -11.68 -24.90 5.59
C VAL A 86 -13.17 -24.83 5.25
N ALA A 87 -13.52 -24.99 3.99
CA ALA A 87 -14.89 -25.14 3.53
C ALA A 87 -15.10 -26.56 3.02
N GLN A 88 -16.05 -27.28 3.60
CA GLN A 88 -16.36 -28.67 3.24
C GLN A 88 -17.82 -29.00 3.57
N HIS A 89 -18.55 -29.60 2.62
CA HIS A 89 -19.95 -30.00 2.79
C HIS A 89 -20.85 -28.86 3.33
N GLY A 90 -20.71 -27.65 2.79
CA GLY A 90 -21.45 -26.46 3.24
C GLY A 90 -21.06 -25.91 4.61
N VAL A 91 -20.09 -26.53 5.30
CA VAL A 91 -19.59 -26.07 6.61
C VAL A 91 -18.28 -25.33 6.41
N ILE A 92 -18.20 -24.10 6.95
CA ILE A 92 -16.98 -23.29 6.94
C ILE A 92 -16.40 -23.21 8.35
N LYS A 93 -15.15 -23.67 8.50
CA LYS A 93 -14.34 -23.52 9.72
C LYS A 93 -13.28 -22.46 9.48
N ILE A 94 -13.23 -21.45 10.34
CA ILE A 94 -12.29 -20.33 10.21
C ILE A 94 -11.33 -20.32 11.40
N GLY A 95 -10.04 -20.13 11.13
CA GLY A 95 -9.03 -19.97 12.17
C GLY A 95 -9.31 -18.76 13.07
N THR A 96 -9.04 -18.88 14.37
CA THR A 96 -9.43 -17.88 15.38
C THR A 96 -9.00 -16.46 15.05
N VAL A 97 -7.77 -16.28 14.55
CA VAL A 97 -7.20 -14.96 14.21
C VAL A 97 -7.77 -14.35 12.91
N TYR A 98 -8.42 -15.17 12.08
CA TYR A 98 -9.04 -14.79 10.80
C TYR A 98 -10.57 -14.65 10.88
N LYS A 99 -11.16 -14.95 12.04
CA LYS A 99 -12.62 -14.86 12.25
C LYS A 99 -13.15 -13.48 11.85
N ASN A 100 -14.23 -13.47 11.07
CA ASN A 100 -14.88 -12.27 10.53
C ASN A 100 -13.99 -11.43 9.58
N ARG A 101 -12.93 -12.02 9.03
CA ARG A 101 -12.01 -11.36 8.09
C ARG A 101 -11.80 -12.13 6.79
N VAL A 102 -12.09 -13.42 6.74
CA VAL A 102 -11.87 -14.26 5.56
C VAL A 102 -13.15 -14.90 5.05
N SER A 103 -13.21 -15.12 3.74
CA SER A 103 -14.31 -15.81 3.06
C SER A 103 -13.83 -16.40 1.73
N VAL A 104 -14.55 -17.42 1.25
CA VAL A 104 -14.46 -17.97 -0.11
C VAL A 104 -15.77 -17.67 -0.86
N PRO A 105 -15.82 -17.80 -2.20
CA PRO A 105 -17.07 -17.68 -2.96
C PRO A 105 -18.18 -18.60 -2.43
N SER A 106 -19.45 -18.22 -2.67
CA SER A 106 -20.60 -19.00 -2.18
C SER A 106 -20.90 -20.25 -3.01
N HIS A 107 -20.61 -20.21 -4.31
CA HIS A 107 -20.78 -21.31 -5.27
C HIS A 107 -19.47 -21.51 -6.06
N PRO A 108 -18.39 -21.92 -5.40
CA PRO A 108 -17.07 -22.09 -6.03
C PRO A 108 -17.07 -23.12 -7.17
N GLU A 109 -17.94 -24.13 -7.13
CA GLU A 109 -18.11 -25.18 -8.13
C GLU A 109 -18.55 -24.65 -9.51
N ASP A 110 -19.42 -23.63 -9.54
CA ASP A 110 -19.97 -23.07 -10.79
C ASP A 110 -18.90 -22.42 -11.67
N VAL A 111 -17.87 -21.88 -11.02
CA VAL A 111 -16.85 -21.02 -11.65
C VAL A 111 -15.43 -21.60 -11.58
N GLY A 112 -15.20 -22.64 -10.78
CA GLY A 112 -13.86 -23.17 -10.52
C GLY A 112 -12.98 -22.20 -9.74
N ASP A 113 -13.56 -21.43 -8.79
CA ASP A 113 -12.87 -20.39 -8.04
C ASP A 113 -12.93 -20.65 -6.53
N ALA A 114 -11.76 -20.92 -5.95
CA ALA A 114 -11.55 -21.14 -4.52
C ALA A 114 -10.78 -20.00 -3.85
N SER A 115 -10.71 -18.82 -4.49
CA SER A 115 -9.92 -17.68 -4.02
C SER A 115 -10.31 -17.22 -2.61
N LEU A 116 -9.30 -16.86 -1.82
CA LEU A 116 -9.50 -16.36 -0.46
C LEU A 116 -9.62 -14.84 -0.46
N THR A 117 -10.80 -14.35 -0.14
CA THR A 117 -10.98 -12.93 0.19
C THR A 117 -10.60 -12.68 1.65
N MET A 118 -9.72 -11.71 1.90
CA MET A 118 -9.36 -11.25 3.24
C MET A 118 -9.59 -9.74 3.37
N VAL A 119 -10.22 -9.32 4.47
CA VAL A 119 -10.50 -7.91 4.81
C VAL A 119 -9.87 -7.51 6.14
N LYS A 120 -9.75 -6.20 6.38
CA LYS A 120 -9.15 -5.63 7.59
C LYS A 120 -7.73 -6.18 7.78
N LEU A 121 -6.95 -6.09 6.70
CA LEU A 121 -5.58 -6.61 6.67
C LEU A 121 -4.74 -6.04 7.80
N ARG A 122 -3.89 -6.91 8.33
CA ARG A 122 -2.88 -6.63 9.32
C ARG A 122 -1.50 -6.84 8.70
N ALA A 123 -0.48 -6.14 9.18
CA ALA A 123 0.89 -6.41 8.78
C ALA A 123 1.31 -7.85 9.11
N SER A 124 0.78 -8.42 10.19
CA SER A 124 0.98 -9.84 10.53
C SER A 124 0.30 -10.83 9.58
N ASP A 125 -0.59 -10.39 8.68
CA ASP A 125 -1.17 -11.26 7.65
C ASP A 125 -0.18 -11.51 6.51
N ALA A 126 0.87 -10.70 6.32
CA ALA A 126 1.87 -10.95 5.29
C ALA A 126 2.54 -12.33 5.44
N GLY A 127 2.87 -12.96 4.32
CA GLY A 127 3.50 -14.28 4.25
C GLY A 127 2.94 -15.17 3.15
N THR A 128 3.33 -16.45 3.19
CA THR A 128 2.97 -17.44 2.18
C THR A 128 1.71 -18.20 2.58
N TYR A 129 0.78 -18.34 1.64
CA TYR A 129 -0.48 -19.03 1.79
C TYR A 129 -0.56 -20.19 0.80
N ARG A 130 -1.16 -21.30 1.22
CA ARG A 130 -1.41 -22.47 0.37
C ARG A 130 -2.91 -22.70 0.26
N CYS A 131 -3.36 -22.87 -0.97
CA CYS A 131 -4.69 -23.34 -1.31
C CYS A 131 -4.60 -24.83 -1.65
N GLU A 132 -5.46 -25.64 -1.06
CA GLU A 132 -5.66 -27.06 -1.39
C GLU A 132 -7.15 -27.24 -1.71
N VAL A 133 -7.45 -27.66 -2.93
CA VAL A 133 -8.81 -27.91 -3.41
C VAL A 133 -8.92 -29.34 -3.85
N ILE A 134 -9.81 -30.08 -3.19
CA ILE A 134 -10.20 -31.42 -3.62
C ILE A 134 -11.60 -31.30 -4.23
N TYR A 135 -11.73 -31.69 -5.49
CA TYR A 135 -12.99 -31.73 -6.21
C TYR A 135 -13.10 -33.08 -6.92
N GLY A 136 -14.02 -33.93 -6.46
CA GLY A 136 -14.14 -35.31 -6.96
C GLY A 136 -12.88 -36.14 -6.67
N ILE A 137 -12.13 -36.50 -7.72
CA ILE A 137 -10.84 -37.22 -7.61
C ILE A 137 -9.63 -36.32 -7.90
N GLU A 138 -9.87 -35.07 -8.28
CA GLU A 138 -8.82 -34.10 -8.57
C GLU A 138 -8.37 -33.40 -7.29
N ASP A 139 -7.06 -33.24 -7.15
CA ASP A 139 -6.41 -32.49 -6.09
C ASP A 139 -5.59 -31.38 -6.73
N THR A 140 -5.98 -30.13 -6.45
CA THR A 140 -5.31 -28.93 -6.94
C THR A 140 -4.69 -28.19 -5.77
N GLN A 141 -3.39 -27.90 -5.87
CA GLN A 141 -2.66 -27.16 -4.85
C GLN A 141 -1.92 -25.99 -5.48
N ASP A 142 -2.06 -24.80 -4.89
CA ASP A 142 -1.34 -23.60 -5.29
C ASP A 142 -0.82 -22.82 -4.08
N THR A 143 0.21 -21.99 -4.29
CA THR A 143 0.85 -21.19 -3.25
C THR A 143 0.94 -19.72 -3.67
N VAL A 144 0.46 -18.83 -2.81
CA VAL A 144 0.40 -17.39 -3.05
C VAL A 144 1.15 -16.66 -1.94
N ASN A 145 2.02 -15.72 -2.31
CA ASN A 145 2.66 -14.80 -1.37
C ASN A 145 1.82 -13.53 -1.23
N LEU A 146 1.55 -13.12 0.01
CA LEU A 146 0.87 -11.87 0.35
C LEU A 146 1.85 -10.91 1.02
N ASP A 147 2.00 -9.72 0.45
CA ASP A 147 2.64 -8.57 1.09
C ASP A 147 1.60 -7.59 1.60
N VAL A 148 1.87 -6.98 2.76
CA VAL A 148 0.99 -5.97 3.35
C VAL A 148 1.76 -4.67 3.55
N ASP A 149 1.45 -3.70 2.69
CA ASP A 149 1.92 -2.33 2.78
C ASP A 149 1.14 -1.56 3.87
N GLY A 150 1.66 -0.39 4.22
CA GLY A 150 1.00 0.50 5.16
C GLY A 150 1.55 0.43 6.59
N VAL A 151 1.71 1.61 7.20
CA VAL A 151 2.08 1.73 8.60
C VAL A 151 1.45 2.96 9.23
N VAL A 152 0.87 2.76 10.41
CA VAL A 152 0.44 3.84 11.30
C VAL A 152 1.58 4.20 12.23
N PHE A 153 1.85 5.48 12.38
CA PHE A 153 2.81 5.99 13.34
C PHE A 153 2.27 7.20 14.09
N HIS A 154 2.70 7.35 15.33
CA HIS A 154 2.46 8.55 16.12
C HIS A 154 3.43 9.65 15.68
N TYR A 155 2.93 10.88 15.62
CA TYR A 155 3.72 12.05 15.33
C TYR A 155 3.43 13.18 16.33
N ARG A 156 4.51 13.81 16.80
CA ARG A 156 4.51 14.99 17.65
C ARG A 156 5.48 16.01 17.09
N GLU A 157 5.11 17.28 17.11
CA GLU A 157 5.98 18.39 16.75
C GLU A 157 7.15 18.59 17.74
N SER A 158 8.17 19.31 17.30
CA SER A 158 9.41 19.48 18.06
C SER A 158 9.27 20.35 19.32
N THR A 159 8.30 21.27 19.36
CA THR A 159 8.24 22.37 20.35
C THR A 159 7.72 21.93 21.71
N SER A 160 6.58 21.24 21.75
CA SER A 160 5.93 20.78 22.99
C SER A 160 5.01 19.58 22.73
N ARG A 161 4.40 19.06 23.79
CA ARG A 161 3.39 17.99 23.72
C ARG A 161 2.02 18.60 23.45
N TYR A 162 1.21 17.94 22.60
CA TYR A 162 -0.18 18.32 22.32
C TYR A 162 -0.33 19.74 21.77
N THR A 163 0.36 20.04 20.67
CA THR A 163 0.36 21.36 20.01
C THR A 163 -0.49 21.43 18.76
N LEU A 164 -1.01 20.31 18.26
CA LEU A 164 -1.72 20.24 16.99
C LEU A 164 -3.23 20.33 17.20
N ASP A 165 -3.84 21.39 16.66
CA ASP A 165 -5.28 21.39 16.40
C ASP A 165 -5.62 20.41 15.25
N TYR A 166 -6.91 20.17 14.98
CA TYR A 166 -7.30 19.15 14.01
C TYR A 166 -6.82 19.47 12.58
N GLN A 167 -6.96 20.72 12.14
CA GLN A 167 -6.52 21.11 10.79
C GLN A 167 -5.01 20.99 10.67
N LYS A 168 -4.28 21.48 11.68
CA LYS A 168 -2.83 21.38 11.74
C LYS A 168 -2.35 19.94 11.80
N ALA A 169 -3.08 19.05 12.47
CA ALA A 169 -2.78 17.62 12.51
C ALA A 169 -2.87 16.97 11.12
N VAL A 170 -3.91 17.29 10.34
CA VAL A 170 -4.08 16.81 8.96
C VAL A 170 -2.92 17.30 8.07
N GLU A 171 -2.64 18.60 8.10
CA GLU A 171 -1.53 19.21 7.35
C GLU A 171 -0.17 18.63 7.77
N THR A 172 0.02 18.38 9.07
CA THR A 172 1.26 17.82 9.59
C THR A 172 1.53 16.44 9.03
N CYS A 173 0.53 15.55 8.96
CA CYS A 173 0.71 14.24 8.32
C CYS A 173 1.12 14.38 6.84
N GLN A 174 0.50 15.30 6.09
CA GLN A 174 0.85 15.56 4.69
C GLN A 174 2.31 16.04 4.56
N ASN A 175 2.72 17.00 5.39
CA ASN A 175 4.07 17.55 5.38
C ASN A 175 5.16 16.52 5.69
N VAL A 176 4.82 15.44 6.41
CA VAL A 176 5.76 14.35 6.71
C VAL A 176 5.61 13.15 5.76
N GLY A 177 4.93 13.32 4.63
CA GLY A 177 4.77 12.29 3.60
C GLY A 177 3.80 11.18 4.00
N ALA A 178 2.68 11.54 4.63
CA ALA A 178 1.65 10.63 5.11
C ALA A 178 0.26 11.27 5.02
N SER A 179 -0.79 10.53 5.35
CA SER A 179 -2.16 11.03 5.58
C SER A 179 -2.55 10.82 7.05
N ILE A 180 -3.60 11.49 7.52
CA ILE A 180 -4.11 11.22 8.87
C ILE A 180 -4.73 9.82 8.91
N ALA A 181 -4.40 9.02 9.93
CA ALA A 181 -4.83 7.64 10.00
C ALA A 181 -6.34 7.53 10.24
N THR A 182 -6.97 6.54 9.61
CA THR A 182 -8.34 6.13 9.89
C THR A 182 -8.41 5.26 11.15
N TYR A 183 -9.61 5.12 11.72
CA TYR A 183 -9.80 4.16 12.82
C TYR A 183 -9.49 2.72 12.42
N GLY A 184 -9.82 2.31 11.18
CA GLY A 184 -9.52 0.98 10.67
C GLY A 184 -8.02 0.68 10.66
N GLN A 185 -7.22 1.61 10.15
CA GLN A 185 -5.75 1.51 10.12
C GLN A 185 -5.16 1.49 11.54
N LEU A 186 -5.62 2.39 12.43
CA LEU A 186 -5.17 2.40 13.84
C LEU A 186 -5.52 1.08 14.55
N LYS A 187 -6.70 0.52 14.27
CA LYS A 187 -7.15 -0.77 14.82
C LYS A 187 -6.32 -1.93 14.30
N ALA A 188 -6.03 -1.98 13.00
CA ALA A 188 -5.15 -2.99 12.44
C ALA A 188 -3.75 -2.93 13.05
N ALA A 189 -3.17 -1.73 13.19
CA ALA A 189 -1.88 -1.53 13.84
C ALA A 189 -1.89 -1.97 15.32
N TYR A 190 -2.94 -1.63 16.07
CA TYR A 190 -3.12 -2.05 17.47
C TYR A 190 -3.19 -3.59 17.60
N GLU A 191 -3.93 -4.25 16.71
CA GLU A 191 -4.05 -5.71 16.70
C GLU A 191 -2.72 -6.41 16.37
N ASP A 192 -1.79 -5.70 15.73
CA ASP A 192 -0.40 -6.12 15.51
C ASP A 192 0.60 -5.65 16.59
N GLY A 193 0.08 -5.13 17.70
CA GLY A 193 0.90 -4.79 18.87
C GLY A 193 1.30 -3.32 18.99
N PHE A 194 0.79 -2.42 18.14
CA PHE A 194 1.07 -0.99 18.27
C PHE A 194 0.50 -0.42 19.57
N ASP A 195 1.39 0.13 20.41
CA ASP A 195 1.08 0.68 21.73
C ASP A 195 1.68 2.08 21.84
N GLN A 196 0.84 3.08 22.16
CA GLN A 196 1.25 4.45 22.37
C GLN A 196 0.37 5.13 23.43
N CYS A 197 1.00 5.67 24.49
CA CYS A 197 0.30 6.35 25.59
C CYS A 197 0.26 7.87 25.43
N ASP A 198 -0.05 8.30 24.22
CA ASP A 198 -0.20 9.69 23.85
C ASP A 198 -1.43 9.85 22.98
N ALA A 199 -2.33 10.73 23.40
CA ALA A 199 -3.58 11.00 22.72
C ALA A 199 -3.30 11.75 21.41
N GLY A 200 -3.88 11.27 20.31
CA GLY A 200 -3.70 11.89 19.01
C GLY A 200 -4.97 11.88 18.16
N TRP A 201 -5.04 12.85 17.26
CA TRP A 201 -6.08 12.96 16.25
C TRP A 201 -6.05 11.78 15.25
N ILE A 202 -7.23 11.38 14.80
CA ILE A 202 -7.44 10.50 13.65
C ILE A 202 -8.50 11.10 12.71
N SER A 203 -8.67 10.51 11.52
CA SER A 203 -9.41 11.09 10.39
C SER A 203 -10.89 11.42 10.62
N ASP A 204 -11.51 10.89 11.68
CA ASP A 204 -12.91 11.13 12.05
C ASP A 204 -13.07 12.25 13.10
N GLN A 205 -12.04 13.09 13.29
CA GLN A 205 -11.97 14.14 14.31
C GLN A 205 -12.20 13.62 15.74
N THR A 206 -11.95 12.33 15.97
CA THR A 206 -11.84 11.79 17.32
C THR A 206 -10.40 11.75 17.78
N VAL A 207 -10.22 11.74 19.10
CA VAL A 207 -8.90 11.62 19.73
C VAL A 207 -8.79 10.26 20.39
N ARG A 208 -7.77 9.50 20.00
CA ARG A 208 -7.59 8.11 20.41
C ARG A 208 -6.15 7.81 20.79
N TYR A 209 -5.92 6.69 21.46
CA TYR A 209 -4.57 6.13 21.66
C TYR A 209 -4.62 4.62 21.98
N PRO A 210 -3.82 3.79 21.29
CA PRO A 210 -3.83 2.33 21.47
C PRO A 210 -2.96 1.89 22.65
N ILE A 211 -3.45 0.98 23.49
CA ILE A 211 -2.64 0.37 24.56
C ILE A 211 -2.91 -1.13 24.59
N THR A 212 -1.88 -1.90 24.31
CA THR A 212 -1.90 -3.37 24.31
C THR A 212 -1.68 -3.91 25.71
N MET A 213 -0.83 -3.23 26.50
CA MET A 213 -0.56 -3.56 27.90
C MET A 213 -0.96 -2.42 28.84
N PRO A 214 -2.10 -2.55 29.55
CA PRO A 214 -2.59 -1.54 30.48
C PRO A 214 -1.56 -1.20 31.57
N ARG A 215 -1.33 0.10 31.78
CA ARG A 215 -0.33 0.61 32.73
C ARG A 215 -0.73 1.96 33.33
N LYS A 216 -0.14 2.29 34.49
CA LYS A 216 -0.40 3.54 35.21
C LYS A 216 -0.14 4.75 34.30
N GLY A 217 -1.08 5.69 34.28
CA GLY A 217 -1.04 6.89 33.42
C GLY A 217 -1.69 6.71 32.05
N CYS A 218 -2.08 5.49 31.66
CA CYS A 218 -2.61 5.16 30.32
C CYS A 218 -4.01 4.54 30.37
N PHE A 219 -4.83 4.94 31.35
CA PHE A 219 -6.12 4.29 31.65
C PHE A 219 -7.19 4.61 30.60
N GLY A 220 -7.43 5.90 30.34
CA GLY A 220 -8.54 6.36 29.49
C GLY A 220 -9.90 5.75 29.90
N HIS A 221 -10.82 5.61 28.95
CA HIS A 221 -12.15 5.02 29.23
C HIS A 221 -12.11 3.50 29.49
N LEU A 222 -11.06 2.80 29.04
CA LEU A 222 -10.92 1.34 29.20
C LEU A 222 -10.28 0.92 30.53
N LYS A 223 -9.80 1.88 31.34
CA LYS A 223 -9.17 1.63 32.65
C LYS A 223 -8.06 0.57 32.53
N THR A 224 -8.30 -0.62 33.07
CA THR A 224 -7.36 -1.74 33.15
C THR A 224 -7.49 -2.73 31.99
N LYS A 225 -8.30 -2.45 30.97
CA LYS A 225 -8.47 -3.31 29.80
C LYS A 225 -7.59 -2.87 28.62
N PRO A 226 -7.01 -3.81 27.84
CA PRO A 226 -6.41 -3.52 26.55
C PRO A 226 -7.41 -2.90 25.57
N GLY A 227 -6.94 -2.08 24.64
CA GLY A 227 -7.75 -1.53 23.56
C GLY A 227 -7.38 -0.11 23.16
N ILE A 228 -8.07 0.40 22.15
CA ILE A 228 -7.93 1.79 21.70
C ILE A 228 -8.76 2.68 22.62
N ARG A 229 -8.08 3.49 23.43
CA ARG A 229 -8.72 4.54 24.21
C ARG A 229 -9.23 5.63 23.27
N SER A 230 -10.27 6.32 23.71
CA SER A 230 -10.99 7.33 22.96
C SER A 230 -11.47 8.41 23.93
N TYR A 231 -11.31 9.67 23.52
CA TYR A 231 -11.93 10.84 24.11
C TYR A 231 -13.15 11.32 23.30
N GLY A 232 -13.58 10.52 22.33
CA GLY A 232 -14.67 10.86 21.41
C GLY A 232 -14.28 11.99 20.46
N THR A 233 -15.30 12.57 19.82
CA THR A 233 -15.16 13.76 18.98
C THR A 233 -14.80 14.95 19.87
N ARG A 234 -13.79 15.72 19.45
CA ARG A 234 -13.30 16.90 20.18
C ARG A 234 -13.50 18.15 19.35
N LYS A 235 -13.45 19.33 20.00
CA LYS A 235 -13.49 20.61 19.26
C LYS A 235 -12.26 20.67 18.36
N ALA A 236 -12.43 21.10 17.11
CA ALA A 236 -11.32 21.17 16.16
C ALA A 236 -10.15 22.06 16.65
N THR A 237 -10.44 23.00 17.55
CA THR A 237 -9.47 23.90 18.20
C THR A 237 -8.77 23.30 19.42
N ASP A 238 -9.21 22.16 19.94
CA ASP A 238 -8.48 21.45 21.00
C ASP A 238 -7.12 20.98 20.45
N THR A 239 -6.11 20.83 21.29
CA THR A 239 -4.76 20.44 20.81
C THR A 239 -4.33 19.07 21.33
N PHE A 240 -3.77 18.25 20.44
CA PHE A 240 -3.29 16.89 20.70
C PHE A 240 -2.06 16.58 19.83
N ASP A 241 -1.58 15.34 19.86
CA ASP A 241 -0.65 14.83 18.85
C ASP A 241 -1.47 14.29 17.66
N VAL A 242 -0.86 13.52 16.74
CA VAL A 242 -1.58 12.92 15.60
C VAL A 242 -1.09 11.50 15.29
N PHE A 243 -1.97 10.64 14.81
CA PHE A 243 -1.59 9.38 14.16
C PHE A 243 -1.64 9.56 12.65
N CYS A 244 -0.49 9.35 12.00
CA CYS A 244 -0.36 9.41 10.56
C CYS A 244 -0.28 7.98 9.99
N PHE A 245 -0.69 7.83 8.74
CA PHE A 245 -0.64 6.61 7.95
C PHE A 245 0.11 6.89 6.65
N VAL A 246 1.09 6.06 6.35
CA VAL A 246 1.76 6.03 5.04
C VAL A 246 1.50 4.66 4.45
N ASP A 247 1.11 4.62 3.19
CA ASP A 247 0.71 3.38 2.49
C ASP A 247 1.92 2.66 1.93
N LYS A 248 2.30 2.99 0.69
CA LYS A 248 3.46 2.45 -0.01
C LYS A 248 4.59 3.46 -0.10
N LEU A 249 5.83 2.96 -0.18
CA LEU A 249 7.00 3.76 -0.53
C LEU A 249 7.21 3.76 -2.04
N ASP A 250 7.06 4.93 -2.68
CA ASP A 250 7.31 5.11 -4.12
C ASP A 250 8.75 5.57 -4.41
N GLY A 251 9.71 4.77 -3.96
CA GLY A 251 11.12 5.15 -4.00
C GLY A 251 11.98 4.24 -3.14
N GLU A 252 13.18 4.71 -2.84
CA GLU A 252 14.12 4.03 -1.97
C GLU A 252 14.59 5.00 -0.87
N VAL A 253 14.52 4.56 0.39
CA VAL A 253 15.20 5.23 1.49
C VAL A 253 16.48 4.48 1.80
N PHE A 254 17.60 5.19 1.78
CA PHE A 254 18.91 4.64 2.10
C PHE A 254 19.66 5.53 3.08
N TYR A 255 20.53 4.93 3.88
CA TYR A 255 21.45 5.68 4.75
C TYR A 255 22.62 6.20 3.91
N ALA A 256 22.94 7.49 4.02
CA ALA A 256 24.04 8.08 3.25
C ALA A 256 25.37 7.34 3.53
N PRO A 257 26.06 6.80 2.51
CA PRO A 257 27.28 6.01 2.69
C PRO A 257 28.49 6.93 2.90
N VAL A 258 28.55 7.51 4.10
CA VAL A 258 29.60 8.44 4.54
C VAL A 258 30.30 7.93 5.80
N THR A 259 31.59 8.24 5.94
CA THR A 259 32.39 7.88 7.12
C THR A 259 32.24 8.90 8.25
N ARG A 260 31.97 10.18 7.92
CA ARG A 260 31.80 11.26 8.88
C ARG A 260 30.33 11.59 9.11
N LYS A 261 29.95 11.83 10.37
CA LYS A 261 28.64 12.38 10.73
C LYS A 261 28.58 13.88 10.36
N MET A 262 27.38 14.40 10.15
CA MET A 262 27.13 15.71 9.54
C MET A 262 25.96 16.46 10.20
N THR A 263 25.99 17.78 10.13
CA THR A 263 24.88 18.66 10.57
C THR A 263 23.65 18.49 9.68
N LEU A 264 22.48 19.00 10.09
CA LEU A 264 21.27 18.91 9.27
C LEU A 264 21.46 19.56 7.88
N LYS A 265 22.14 20.71 7.83
CA LYS A 265 22.43 21.42 6.58
C LYS A 265 23.36 20.62 5.68
N GLU A 266 24.40 20.02 6.25
CA GLU A 266 25.31 19.14 5.52
C GLU A 266 24.60 17.86 5.04
N ALA A 267 23.70 17.28 5.86
CA ALA A 267 22.88 16.12 5.51
C ALA A 267 21.99 16.38 4.30
N SER A 268 21.32 17.53 4.28
CA SER A 268 20.54 17.96 3.13
C SER A 268 21.41 18.13 1.87
N ALA A 269 22.62 18.69 2.00
CA ALA A 269 23.53 18.82 0.87
C ALA A 269 24.05 17.46 0.38
N GLU A 270 24.34 16.54 1.28
CA GLU A 270 24.82 15.19 0.96
C GLU A 270 23.77 14.39 0.17
N CYS A 271 22.50 14.41 0.59
CA CYS A 271 21.44 13.77 -0.18
C CYS A 271 21.28 14.40 -1.57
N ARG A 272 21.33 15.74 -1.66
CA ARG A 272 21.25 16.45 -2.96
C ARG A 272 22.40 16.09 -3.91
N ASN A 273 23.62 15.97 -3.39
CA ASN A 273 24.78 15.52 -4.17
C ASN A 273 24.58 14.11 -4.77
N ARG A 274 23.68 13.32 -4.18
CA ARG A 274 23.33 11.96 -4.62
C ARG A 274 22.04 11.90 -5.44
N LYS A 275 21.55 13.05 -5.92
CA LYS A 275 20.27 13.16 -6.65
C LYS A 275 19.10 12.61 -5.82
N ALA A 276 19.14 12.87 -4.52
CA ALA A 276 18.15 12.47 -3.54
C ALA A 276 17.80 13.68 -2.64
N VAL A 277 16.79 13.52 -1.80
CA VAL A 277 16.43 14.49 -0.75
C VAL A 277 16.54 13.83 0.61
N LEU A 278 16.49 14.60 1.70
CA LEU A 278 16.31 13.99 3.01
C LEU A 278 14.96 13.26 3.03
N ALA A 279 14.95 12.03 3.52
CA ALA A 279 13.72 11.26 3.66
C ALA A 279 12.78 11.96 4.65
N SER A 280 11.49 11.92 4.34
CA SER A 280 10.45 12.31 5.30
C SER A 280 10.27 11.23 6.38
N PRO A 281 9.67 11.58 7.53
CA PRO A 281 9.27 10.59 8.53
C PRO A 281 8.39 9.47 7.96
N GLY A 282 7.41 9.80 7.12
CA GLY A 282 6.54 8.83 6.46
C GLY A 282 7.34 7.90 5.56
N GLN A 283 8.24 8.42 4.74
CA GLN A 283 9.10 7.60 3.88
C GLN A 283 9.98 6.64 4.69
N LEU A 284 10.57 7.10 5.81
CA LEU A 284 11.36 6.23 6.68
C LEU A 284 10.51 5.12 7.33
N HIS A 285 9.28 5.43 7.76
CA HIS A 285 8.36 4.43 8.30
C HIS A 285 7.94 3.40 7.25
N ALA A 286 7.65 3.83 6.01
CA ALA A 286 7.33 2.93 4.91
C ALA A 286 8.54 2.05 4.52
N ALA A 287 9.74 2.62 4.46
CA ALA A 287 10.96 1.84 4.22
C ALA A 287 11.23 0.82 5.33
N TRP A 288 10.99 1.20 6.59
CA TRP A 288 11.06 0.28 7.72
C TRP A 288 10.06 -0.88 7.59
N ARG A 289 8.83 -0.60 7.14
CA ARG A 289 7.82 -1.63 6.85
C ARG A 289 8.30 -2.62 5.78
N GLN A 290 9.09 -2.15 4.81
CA GLN A 290 9.75 -2.95 3.78
C GLN A 290 11.07 -3.59 4.24
N GLY A 291 11.41 -3.51 5.53
CA GLY A 291 12.57 -4.20 6.11
C GLY A 291 13.84 -3.36 6.24
N LEU A 292 13.79 -2.05 6.00
CA LEU A 292 14.93 -1.17 6.28
C LEU A 292 15.28 -1.23 7.77
N ASP A 293 16.48 -1.71 8.05
CA ASP A 293 17.01 -1.88 9.40
C ASP A 293 18.38 -1.22 9.53
N ARG A 294 18.49 -0.26 10.46
CA ARG A 294 19.75 0.45 10.68
C ARG A 294 19.79 1.05 12.07
N CYS A 295 20.72 0.58 12.90
CA CYS A 295 20.93 1.10 14.25
C CYS A 295 21.75 2.39 14.32
N ASP A 296 21.52 3.32 13.40
CA ASP A 296 22.22 4.61 13.36
C ASP A 296 21.21 5.74 13.23
N TYR A 297 21.30 6.71 14.14
CA TYR A 297 20.53 7.93 14.03
C TYR A 297 20.97 8.77 12.82
N GLY A 298 19.98 9.23 12.06
CA GLY A 298 20.16 10.11 10.91
C GLY A 298 19.09 11.19 10.84
N TRP A 299 19.46 12.31 10.23
CA TRP A 299 18.59 13.45 9.96
C TRP A 299 17.50 13.08 8.94
N LEU A 300 16.31 13.63 9.15
CA LEU A 300 15.16 13.62 8.24
C LEU A 300 14.77 15.05 7.83
N SER A 301 13.86 15.15 6.85
CA SER A 301 13.45 16.44 6.28
C SER A 301 12.71 17.37 7.25
N ASP A 302 12.05 16.83 8.28
CA ASP A 302 11.37 17.59 9.35
C ASP A 302 12.33 18.10 10.44
N GLY A 303 13.64 17.85 10.29
CA GLY A 303 14.65 18.14 11.31
C GLY A 303 14.61 17.19 12.50
N SER A 304 13.78 16.14 12.48
CA SER A 304 13.88 15.06 13.43
C SER A 304 15.08 14.16 13.11
N VAL A 305 15.47 13.38 14.11
CA VAL A 305 16.56 12.42 14.00
C VAL A 305 16.02 11.07 14.41
N ARG A 306 16.06 10.11 13.49
CA ARG A 306 15.45 8.79 13.72
C ARG A 306 16.35 7.65 13.27
N HIS A 307 16.02 6.43 13.70
CA HIS A 307 16.62 5.20 13.17
C HIS A 307 15.56 4.07 13.12
N PRO A 308 15.52 3.25 12.05
CA PRO A 308 14.58 2.15 11.93
C PRO A 308 15.12 0.84 12.52
N VAL A 309 14.27 0.10 13.23
CA VAL A 309 14.58 -1.22 13.81
C VAL A 309 13.58 -2.25 13.27
N ALA A 310 13.94 -2.95 12.21
CA ALA A 310 13.12 -4.03 11.64
C ALA A 310 13.49 -5.40 12.23
N VAL A 311 14.68 -5.53 12.85
CA VAL A 311 15.09 -6.73 13.59
C VAL A 311 15.25 -6.41 15.09
N PRO A 312 14.57 -7.13 16.00
CA PRO A 312 14.62 -6.84 17.43
C PRO A 312 16.04 -7.03 17.99
N ARG A 313 16.58 -6.00 18.67
CA ARG A 313 17.89 -6.07 19.34
C ARG A 313 17.86 -5.30 20.65
N LEU A 314 18.44 -5.84 21.73
CA LEU A 314 18.47 -5.13 23.02
C LEU A 314 19.28 -3.83 22.93
N GLN A 315 20.44 -3.87 22.27
CA GLN A 315 21.31 -2.73 22.03
C GLN A 315 20.77 -1.71 21.03
N CYS A 316 19.66 -2.02 20.32
CA CYS A 316 19.06 -1.14 19.32
C CYS A 316 17.55 -1.04 19.49
N GLY A 317 17.05 0.09 19.95
CA GLY A 317 15.62 0.26 20.17
C GLY A 317 15.06 -0.57 21.33
N GLY A 318 15.92 -1.09 22.23
CA GLY A 318 15.51 -1.74 23.47
C GLY A 318 14.76 -3.07 23.29
N GLY A 319 15.05 -3.80 22.21
CA GLY A 319 14.36 -5.05 21.86
C GLY A 319 13.02 -4.86 21.15
N LEU A 320 12.62 -3.64 20.85
CA LEU A 320 11.34 -3.33 20.23
C LEU A 320 11.52 -2.91 18.76
N LEU A 321 10.60 -3.33 17.90
CA LEU A 321 10.51 -2.94 16.49
C LEU A 321 9.96 -1.53 16.29
N GLY A 322 10.33 -0.88 15.19
CA GLY A 322 9.81 0.42 14.76
C GLY A 322 10.88 1.49 14.53
N VAL A 323 10.44 2.67 14.11
CA VAL A 323 11.30 3.85 13.96
C VAL A 323 11.41 4.58 15.29
N ARG A 324 12.65 4.79 15.77
CA ARG A 324 12.96 5.44 17.04
C ARG A 324 13.39 6.88 16.82
N THR A 325 12.76 7.81 17.53
CA THR A 325 13.10 9.24 17.48
C THR A 325 14.04 9.63 18.61
N MET A 326 15.07 10.42 18.31
CA MET A 326 15.91 11.07 19.31
C MET A 326 15.26 12.38 19.75
N TYR A 327 14.92 12.47 21.03
CA TYR A 327 14.45 13.70 21.67
C TYR A 327 15.51 14.26 22.62
N ARG A 328 15.48 15.58 22.83
CA ARG A 328 16.33 16.26 23.81
C ARG A 328 15.87 16.03 25.23
N TYR A 329 14.55 16.00 25.42
CA TYR A 329 13.93 15.94 26.74
C TYR A 329 13.26 14.58 26.99
N ARG A 330 13.20 14.16 28.26
CA ARG A 330 12.64 12.85 28.67
C ARG A 330 11.15 12.70 28.40
N ASN A 331 10.42 13.81 28.31
CA ASN A 331 9.01 13.87 27.93
C ASN A 331 8.78 13.75 26.42
N GLN A 332 9.81 13.33 25.65
CA GLN A 332 9.73 13.16 24.20
C GLN A 332 9.34 14.46 23.47
N THR A 333 9.97 15.58 23.86
CA THR A 333 9.90 16.87 23.16
C THR A 333 11.30 17.38 22.82
N GLY A 334 11.37 18.33 21.89
CA GLY A 334 12.62 18.94 21.41
C GLY A 334 13.40 18.01 20.48
N PHE A 335 13.39 18.30 19.17
CA PHE A 335 14.34 17.66 18.25
C PHE A 335 15.77 18.14 18.52
N PRO A 336 16.80 17.35 18.16
CA PRO A 336 18.20 17.73 18.36
C PRO A 336 18.56 19.04 17.65
N GLU A 337 19.53 19.77 18.18
CA GLU A 337 20.04 21.01 17.56
C GLU A 337 20.57 20.74 16.14
N PRO A 338 20.23 21.56 15.12
CA PRO A 338 20.66 21.35 13.73
C PRO A 338 22.18 21.28 13.52
N THR A 339 22.96 21.80 14.47
CA THR A 339 24.44 21.78 14.49
C THR A 339 25.03 20.45 14.98
N ARG A 340 24.22 19.55 15.54
CA ARG A 340 24.67 18.22 15.97
C ARG A 340 25.07 17.38 14.75
N LYS A 341 26.19 16.66 14.84
CA LYS A 341 26.66 15.78 13.75
C LYS A 341 26.09 14.37 13.89
N LEU A 342 25.26 13.96 12.93
CA LEU A 342 24.58 12.65 12.85
C LEU A 342 24.60 12.09 11.42
N GLY A 343 23.97 10.95 11.17
CA GLY A 343 23.80 10.43 9.81
C GLY A 343 22.79 11.20 8.98
N ALA A 344 22.49 10.69 7.78
CA ALA A 344 21.40 11.18 6.94
C ALA A 344 20.68 9.98 6.33
N TYR A 345 19.34 9.98 6.40
CA TYR A 345 18.53 9.09 5.56
C TYR A 345 18.10 9.90 4.34
N CYS A 346 18.49 9.42 3.17
CA CYS A 346 18.15 10.02 1.91
C CYS A 346 17.03 9.22 1.25
N PHE A 347 16.15 9.91 0.54
CA PHE A 347 15.09 9.33 -0.26
C PHE A 347 15.30 9.68 -1.74
N LYS A 348 15.19 8.67 -2.58
CA LYS A 348 15.25 8.80 -4.04
C LYS A 348 13.98 8.22 -4.63
N GLU A 349 13.24 9.04 -5.36
CA GLU A 349 12.05 8.61 -6.08
C GLU A 349 12.42 7.64 -7.21
N HIS A 350 11.59 6.62 -7.41
CA HIS A 350 11.63 5.85 -8.64
C HIS A 350 11.00 6.69 -9.75
N LEU A 351 11.78 7.05 -10.77
CA LEU A 351 11.20 7.65 -11.97
C LEU A 351 10.26 6.62 -12.60
N PRO A 352 9.03 7.01 -13.01
CA PRO A 352 8.19 6.12 -13.77
C PRO A 352 8.94 5.64 -15.01
N PRO A 353 8.74 4.38 -15.45
CA PRO A 353 9.33 3.91 -16.70
C PRO A 353 8.94 4.87 -17.81
N THR A 354 9.94 5.39 -18.54
CA THR A 354 9.69 6.24 -19.69
C THR A 354 8.85 5.42 -20.67
N PRO A 355 7.66 5.91 -21.10
CA PRO A 355 6.89 5.18 -22.08
C PRO A 355 7.78 4.98 -23.33
N PRO A 356 7.76 3.78 -23.95
CA PRO A 356 8.54 3.54 -25.16
C PRO A 356 8.16 4.61 -26.19
N PRO A 357 9.15 5.13 -26.95
CA PRO A 357 8.87 6.14 -27.97
C PRO A 357 7.78 5.61 -28.89
N GLN A 358 6.65 6.33 -28.96
CA GLN A 358 5.60 6.05 -29.92
C GLN A 358 6.24 6.14 -31.31
N GLN A 359 6.29 5.02 -32.04
CA GLN A 359 6.68 5.05 -33.43
C GLN A 359 5.70 5.94 -34.17
N GLU A 360 6.20 7.06 -34.67
CA GLU A 360 5.49 7.95 -35.56
C GLU A 360 4.99 7.12 -36.76
N PRO A 361 3.70 7.19 -37.11
CA PRO A 361 3.21 6.43 -38.26
C PRO A 361 3.98 6.86 -39.50
N LEU A 362 4.63 5.91 -40.16
CA LEU A 362 5.18 6.11 -41.49
C LEU A 362 4.03 6.46 -42.42
N ILE A 363 3.81 7.74 -42.66
CA ILE A 363 2.95 8.20 -43.75
C ILE A 363 3.66 7.78 -45.04
N GLN A 364 3.21 6.66 -45.59
CA GLN A 364 3.63 6.18 -46.89
C GLN A 364 3.13 7.18 -47.93
N ARG A 365 4.02 8.11 -48.29
CA ARG A 365 3.75 9.14 -49.29
C ARG A 365 3.71 8.43 -50.64
N ASN A 366 2.52 7.98 -51.05
CA ASN A 366 2.28 7.47 -52.39
C ASN A 366 2.58 8.59 -53.39
N ARG A 367 3.71 8.46 -54.09
CA ARG A 367 4.08 9.31 -55.22
C ARG A 367 3.34 8.77 -56.44
N GLU A 368 2.13 9.26 -56.67
CA GLU A 368 1.47 9.07 -57.96
C GLU A 368 2.13 9.96 -59.01
N HIS A 369 2.63 9.32 -60.05
CA HIS A 369 3.17 9.92 -61.25
C HIS A 369 2.05 10.61 -62.05
N TRP A 370 2.18 11.92 -62.27
CA TRP A 370 1.48 12.61 -63.36
C TRP A 370 2.51 13.21 -64.32
N TYR A 371 2.46 12.74 -65.57
CA TYR A 371 3.22 13.26 -66.71
C TYR A 371 2.42 14.36 -67.41
N GLY A 372 3.09 15.50 -67.67
CA GLY A 372 2.89 16.36 -68.84
C GLY A 372 1.78 17.42 -68.80
N ASN A 373 2.16 18.71 -68.73
CA ASN A 373 2.38 19.51 -69.95
C ASN A 373 2.81 20.97 -69.65
N ASN A 374 3.61 21.49 -70.58
CA ASN A 374 4.24 22.80 -70.63
C ASN A 374 3.31 24.01 -70.50
N SER A 375 3.71 25.04 -69.76
CA SER A 375 3.67 26.45 -70.20
C SER A 375 4.38 27.40 -69.21
N SER A 376 4.96 28.46 -69.76
CA SER A 376 5.86 29.47 -69.16
C SER A 376 5.21 30.36 -68.09
N PRO A 377 5.98 31.08 -67.25
CA PRO A 377 5.54 31.65 -65.98
C PRO A 377 5.12 33.12 -66.09
N GLN A 378 3.86 33.44 -65.81
CA GLN A 378 3.43 34.75 -65.32
C GLN A 378 2.21 34.61 -64.39
N ASP A 379 2.16 35.48 -63.40
CA ASP A 379 1.04 35.82 -62.49
C ASP A 379 0.81 34.96 -61.23
N ILE A 380 1.48 35.41 -60.16
CA ILE A 380 1.13 35.14 -58.76
C ILE A 380 0.22 36.27 -58.28
N PRO A 381 -0.96 35.98 -57.70
CA PRO A 381 -1.57 36.85 -56.70
C PRO A 381 -1.43 36.25 -55.29
N LEU A 382 -0.93 37.08 -54.37
CA LEU A 382 -1.00 36.88 -52.92
C LEU A 382 -2.46 36.70 -52.49
N ILE A 383 -2.77 35.62 -51.76
CA ILE A 383 -3.96 35.56 -50.92
C ILE A 383 -3.53 35.42 -49.45
N ALA A 384 -4.17 36.29 -48.67
CA ALA A 384 -3.86 36.65 -47.31
C ALA A 384 -4.11 35.54 -46.28
N LEU A 385 -3.30 35.60 -45.22
CA LEU A 385 -3.52 34.94 -43.94
C LEU A 385 -4.62 35.69 -43.17
N TYR A 386 -5.63 34.95 -42.73
CA TYR A 386 -6.65 35.29 -41.72
C TYR A 386 -6.93 33.97 -40.98
N GLU A 387 -7.11 33.86 -39.67
CA GLU A 387 -6.87 34.74 -38.53
C GLU A 387 -6.92 33.81 -37.30
N VAL A 388 -6.10 34.12 -36.30
CA VAL A 388 -6.06 33.48 -34.98
C VAL A 388 -7.20 34.05 -34.14
N ASN A 389 -8.03 33.21 -33.53
CA ASN A 389 -9.05 33.68 -32.59
C ASN A 389 -8.70 33.23 -31.16
N GLN A 390 -8.02 34.11 -30.43
CA GLN A 390 -8.01 34.16 -28.97
C GLN A 390 -8.82 35.39 -28.56
N THR A 391 -9.90 35.21 -27.82
CA THR A 391 -10.59 36.30 -27.10
C THR A 391 -10.62 35.98 -25.61
N SER A 392 -9.75 36.69 -24.90
CA SER A 392 -9.96 37.15 -23.52
C SER A 392 -10.32 38.64 -23.57
N VAL A 393 -10.87 39.18 -22.47
CA VAL A 393 -11.04 40.61 -22.06
C VAL A 393 -12.51 41.00 -21.89
N GLU A 394 -12.98 41.78 -20.89
CA GLU A 394 -12.58 42.21 -19.54
C GLU A 394 -13.81 42.95 -18.94
N ARG A 395 -13.83 43.06 -17.60
CA ARG A 395 -14.29 44.17 -16.72
C ARG A 395 -15.50 45.06 -17.10
N GLY A 396 -16.35 45.28 -16.10
CA GLY A 396 -17.18 46.48 -15.99
C GLY A 396 -17.90 46.59 -14.65
N VAL A 397 -17.47 47.56 -13.82
CA VAL A 397 -17.99 47.95 -12.50
C VAL A 397 -19.32 48.69 -12.61
N GLY A 398 -20.23 48.57 -11.62
CA GLY A 398 -21.34 49.53 -11.45
C GLY A 398 -22.40 49.14 -10.41
N HIS A 399 -22.46 49.92 -9.32
CA HIS A 399 -23.52 49.93 -8.29
C HIS A 399 -24.93 50.21 -8.84
N HIS A 400 -25.97 49.55 -8.30
CA HIS A 400 -27.08 50.22 -7.58
C HIS A 400 -28.14 49.25 -7.02
N ASN A 401 -28.71 49.66 -5.88
CA ASN A 401 -29.86 49.13 -5.14
C ASN A 401 -31.12 48.90 -6.00
N ARG A 402 -31.91 47.84 -5.72
CA ARG A 402 -33.28 47.91 -5.12
C ARG A 402 -34.07 46.59 -5.28
N THR A 403 -34.57 46.10 -4.14
CA THR A 403 -35.89 45.49 -3.86
C THR A 403 -36.54 44.45 -4.79
N ALA A 404 -36.80 43.30 -4.15
CA ALA A 404 -38.09 42.58 -4.03
C ALA A 404 -38.59 41.62 -5.14
N ALA A 405 -39.32 40.61 -4.64
CA ALA A 405 -40.01 39.48 -5.29
C ALA A 405 -39.10 38.27 -5.59
N GLY A 406 -39.31 37.06 -5.08
CA GLY A 406 -40.52 36.44 -4.53
C GLY A 406 -40.83 35.21 -5.37
N THR A 407 -40.37 34.02 -4.97
CA THR A 407 -41.02 32.76 -5.38
C THR A 407 -40.68 31.64 -4.40
N THR A 408 -41.68 31.31 -3.59
CA THR A 408 -41.77 30.18 -2.67
C THR A 408 -42.07 28.90 -3.48
N TYR A 409 -41.33 27.82 -3.24
CA TYR A 409 -41.71 26.48 -3.68
C TYR A 409 -42.51 25.78 -2.58
N THR A 410 -43.74 25.41 -2.92
CA THR A 410 -44.67 24.61 -2.13
C THR A 410 -44.30 23.14 -2.22
N VAL A 411 -44.13 22.45 -1.09
CA VAL A 411 -44.23 20.98 -1.02
C VAL A 411 -45.31 20.64 -0.01
N TYR A 412 -46.32 19.91 -0.49
CA TYR A 412 -47.48 19.49 0.27
C TYR A 412 -47.13 18.42 1.31
N ARG A 413 -47.76 18.60 2.48
CA ARG A 413 -47.93 17.67 3.61
C ARG A 413 -48.37 16.27 3.18
N ASN A 414 -47.99 15.28 3.99
CA ASN A 414 -48.99 14.38 4.55
C ASN A 414 -48.75 14.11 6.05
N HIS A 415 -49.86 14.16 6.79
CA HIS A 415 -50.01 14.07 8.24
C HIS A 415 -50.23 12.62 8.69
N SER A 416 -49.76 12.29 9.89
CA SER A 416 -50.46 11.47 10.92
C SER A 416 -49.61 11.55 12.20
N GLN A 417 -49.96 12.46 13.12
CA GLN A 417 -50.82 12.27 14.30
C GLN A 417 -50.13 11.56 15.49
N THR A 418 -49.80 12.42 16.45
CA THR A 418 -49.67 12.30 17.93
C THR A 418 -50.73 11.37 18.56
N LYS A 419 -50.59 10.75 19.75
CA LYS A 419 -50.17 11.25 21.10
C LYS A 419 -50.25 10.05 22.13
N PRO A 420 -50.22 10.19 23.49
CA PRO A 420 -49.06 9.93 24.36
C PRO A 420 -49.30 8.96 25.57
N ASP A 421 -48.30 8.94 26.46
CA ASP A 421 -48.27 8.69 27.92
C ASP A 421 -48.45 7.26 28.49
N SER A 422 -47.35 6.70 29.01
CA SER A 422 -47.19 6.21 30.41
C SER A 422 -45.71 6.16 30.79
#